data_AF-A0AAQ0LTZ9-F1
#
_entry.id   AF-A0AAQ0LTZ9-F1
#
_cell.length_a   1.000
_cell.length_b   1.000
_cell.length_c   1.000
_cell.angle_alpha   90.00
_cell.angle_beta   90.00
_cell.angle_gamma   90.00
#
_symmetry.space_group_name_H-M   'P 1'
#
loop_
_entity.id
_entity.type
_entity.pdbx_description
1 polymer ?
#
loop_
_entity_poly.entity_id
_entity_poly.type
_entity_poly.pdbx_seq_one_letter_code
_entity_poly.pdbx_strand_id
1 'polypeptide(L)'
;MNASITYPFIPGLGFNLINTLASTPGMPCHCRAGVRTTQLLVNAKLTSISKHLDDLDATLASSSLPDWTGTAAESYRARLDELRKQSLTLRDSINATLRLLWAVGTA
;
A
#
# COMPACT_ATOMS: atom_id res chain seq x y z
N MET A 1 23.87 -14.03 37.31
CA MET A 1 22.55 -14.47 37.81
C MET A 1 21.53 -14.20 36.71
N ASN A 2 21.19 -15.22 35.92
CA ASN A 2 20.23 -15.10 34.81
C ASN A 2 18.91 -15.73 35.26
N ALA A 3 17.84 -14.94 35.33
CA ALA A 3 16.55 -15.37 35.81
C ALA A 3 15.86 -16.22 34.73
N SER A 4 15.69 -17.52 34.98
CA SER A 4 14.86 -18.40 34.17
C SER A 4 13.40 -18.14 34.50
N ILE A 5 12.62 -17.67 33.52
CA ILE A 5 11.17 -17.52 33.65
C ILE A 5 10.53 -18.85 33.27
N THR A 6 10.05 -19.57 34.29
CA THR A 6 9.29 -20.82 34.13
C THR A 6 7.81 -20.49 33.94
N TYR A 7 7.23 -20.81 32.78
CA TYR A 7 5.79 -20.75 32.56
C TYR A 7 5.12 -22.11 32.87
N PRO A 8 3.90 -22.13 33.42
CA PRO A 8 3.25 -23.36 33.82
C PRO A 8 2.75 -24.15 32.61
N PHE A 9 3.03 -25.45 32.63
CA PHE A 9 2.54 -26.45 31.70
C PHE A 9 1.03 -26.63 31.89
N ILE A 10 0.21 -26.47 30.85
CA ILE A 10 -1.22 -26.84 30.88
C ILE A 10 -1.37 -28.19 30.15
N PRO A 11 -1.56 -29.32 30.86
CA PRO A 11 -1.71 -30.62 30.25
C PRO A 11 -3.19 -30.84 29.91
N GLY A 12 -3.55 -30.83 28.62
CA GLY A 12 -4.94 -31.09 28.22
C GLY A 12 -5.19 -31.34 26.74
N LEU A 13 -4.29 -30.91 25.86
CA LEU A 13 -4.38 -31.19 24.43
C LEU A 13 -2.96 -31.55 23.98
N GLY A 14 -2.76 -32.76 23.48
CA GLY A 14 -1.47 -33.31 23.05
C GLY A 14 -0.83 -32.61 21.84
N PHE A 15 -0.82 -31.27 21.83
CA PHE A 15 -0.12 -30.42 20.90
C PHE A 15 1.09 -29.82 21.60
N ASN A 16 2.27 -30.35 21.29
CA ASN A 16 3.53 -29.69 21.57
C ASN A 16 3.63 -28.42 20.70
N LEU A 17 3.14 -27.29 21.21
CA LEU A 17 3.19 -25.98 20.54
C LEU A 17 4.64 -25.49 20.30
N ILE A 18 5.63 -26.18 20.86
CA ILE A 18 7.04 -25.73 20.85
C ILE A 18 7.87 -26.43 19.75
N ASN A 19 7.42 -27.55 19.16
CA ASN A 19 8.29 -28.37 18.29
C ASN A 19 7.82 -28.62 16.83
N THR A 20 6.78 -27.93 16.33
CA THR A 20 6.40 -28.04 14.89
C THR A 20 6.51 -26.71 14.14
N LEU A 21 7.53 -25.91 14.48
CA LEU A 21 8.03 -24.83 13.62
C LEU A 21 9.51 -25.07 13.26
N ALA A 22 9.92 -26.33 13.19
CA ALA A 22 11.11 -26.68 12.43
C ALA A 22 10.81 -26.38 10.96
N SER A 23 11.11 -25.14 10.56
CA SER A 23 11.16 -24.75 9.16
C SER A 23 12.12 -25.73 8.48
N THR A 24 11.60 -26.60 7.63
CA THR A 24 12.42 -27.50 6.84
C THR A 24 13.43 -26.65 6.06
N PRO A 25 14.72 -27.05 5.99
CA PRO A 25 15.71 -26.32 5.22
C PRO A 25 15.23 -26.23 3.76
N GLY A 26 14.86 -25.04 3.30
CA GLY A 26 14.32 -24.79 1.97
C GLY A 26 12.86 -24.31 1.91
N MET A 27 12.08 -24.38 2.99
CA MET A 27 10.74 -23.79 3.05
C MET A 27 10.76 -22.39 3.68
N PRO A 28 10.21 -21.35 3.03
CA PRO A 28 10.15 -20.03 3.62
C PRO A 28 9.28 -20.08 4.89
N CYS A 29 9.76 -19.48 5.98
CA CYS A 29 8.98 -19.41 7.21
C CYS A 29 7.60 -18.82 6.91
N HIS A 30 6.55 -19.39 7.50
CA HIS A 30 5.16 -18.99 7.23
C HIS A 30 4.92 -17.48 7.40
N CYS A 31 5.64 -16.84 8.33
CA CYS A 31 5.64 -15.38 8.50
C CYS A 31 6.18 -14.64 7.27
N ARG A 32 7.29 -15.09 6.67
CA ARG A 32 7.87 -14.48 5.45
C ARG A 32 6.97 -14.68 4.24
N ALA A 33 6.35 -15.85 4.11
CA ALA A 33 5.36 -16.10 3.06
C ALA A 33 4.13 -15.17 3.21
N GLY A 34 3.62 -15.02 4.43
CA GLY A 34 2.51 -14.10 4.74
C GLY A 34 2.85 -12.64 4.42
N VAL A 35 4.02 -12.15 4.84
CA VAL A 35 4.49 -10.78 4.52
C VAL A 35 4.57 -10.57 3.02
N ARG A 36 5.13 -11.53 2.26
CA ARG A 36 5.24 -11.43 0.80
C ARG A 36 3.87 -11.36 0.11
N THR A 37 2.91 -12.18 0.55
CA THR A 37 1.54 -12.15 0.01
C THR A 37 0.87 -10.81 0.27
N THR A 38 0.98 -10.28 1.50
CA THR A 38 0.44 -8.95 1.84
C THR A 38 1.10 -7.85 1.01
N GLN A 39 2.42 -7.90 0.83
CA GLN A 39 3.15 -6.93 0.01
C GLN A 39 2.68 -6.94 -1.45
N LEU A 40 2.45 -8.12 -2.03
CA LEU A 40 1.91 -8.25 -3.39
C LEU A 40 0.50 -7.66 -3.51
N LEU A 41 -0.37 -7.91 -2.51
CA LEU A 41 -1.73 -7.37 -2.49
C LEU A 41 -1.74 -5.84 -2.38
N VAL A 42 -0.93 -5.27 -1.49
CA VAL A 42 -0.83 -3.82 -1.35
C VAL A 42 -0.24 -3.20 -2.62
N ASN A 43 0.81 -3.81 -3.19
CA ASN A 43 1.39 -3.35 -4.46
C ASN A 43 0.33 -3.33 -5.58
N ALA A 44 -0.44 -4.41 -5.75
CA ALA A 44 -1.50 -4.46 -6.74
C ALA A 44 -2.57 -3.37 -6.54
N LYS A 45 -2.97 -3.11 -5.29
CA LYS A 45 -3.90 -2.02 -4.96
C LYS A 45 -3.32 -0.65 -5.31
N LEU A 46 -2.08 -0.36 -4.93
CA LEU A 46 -1.44 0.93 -5.21
C LEU A 46 -1.26 1.15 -6.71
N THR A 47 -0.84 0.11 -7.46
CA THR A 47 -0.78 0.17 -8.94
C THR A 47 -2.15 0.46 -9.56
N SER A 48 -3.22 -0.16 -9.04
CA SER A 48 -4.58 0.13 -9.51
C SER A 48 -4.98 1.59 -9.27
N ILE A 49 -4.64 2.14 -8.10
CA ILE A 49 -4.95 3.54 -7.80
C ILE A 49 -4.16 4.48 -8.72
N SER A 50 -2.87 4.20 -8.96
CA SER A 50 -2.07 4.98 -9.92
C SER A 50 -2.72 5.02 -11.30
N LYS A 51 -3.21 3.88 -11.80
CA LYS A 51 -3.93 3.82 -13.09
C LYS A 51 -5.19 4.68 -13.08
N HIS A 52 -5.98 4.63 -12.00
CA HIS A 52 -7.18 5.47 -11.89
C HIS A 52 -6.86 6.97 -11.87
N LEU A 53 -5.70 7.37 -11.35
CA LEU A 53 -5.25 8.76 -11.43
C LEU A 53 -4.84 9.17 -12.85
N ASP A 54 -4.25 8.25 -13.62
CA ASP A 54 -3.97 8.50 -15.03
C ASP A 54 -5.26 8.69 -15.85
N ASP A 55 -6.27 7.85 -15.60
CA ASP A 55 -7.60 7.96 -16.22
C ASP A 55 -8.30 9.27 -15.81
N LEU A 56 -8.16 9.69 -14.54
CA LEU A 56 -8.68 10.96 -14.04
C LEU A 56 -8.01 12.15 -14.75
N ASP A 57 -6.69 12.15 -14.85
CA ASP A 57 -5.94 13.22 -15.52
C ASP A 57 -6.32 13.32 -17.01
N ALA A 58 -6.48 12.18 -17.70
CA ALA A 58 -6.96 12.13 -19.08
C ALA A 58 -8.38 12.72 -19.21
N THR A 59 -9.27 12.37 -18.28
CA THR A 59 -10.64 12.91 -18.24
C THR A 59 -10.62 14.42 -18.02
N LEU A 60 -9.83 14.91 -17.07
CA LEU A 60 -9.67 16.35 -16.82
C LEU A 60 -9.08 17.09 -18.02
N ALA A 61 -8.14 16.49 -18.75
CA ALA A 61 -7.58 17.06 -19.97
C ALA A 61 -8.64 17.16 -21.09
N SER A 62 -9.43 16.09 -21.28
CA SER A 62 -10.51 16.05 -22.29
C SER A 62 -11.67 17.00 -21.98
N SER A 63 -11.83 17.39 -20.71
CA SER A 63 -12.86 18.33 -20.26
C SER A 63 -12.54 19.80 -20.58
N SER A 64 -11.43 20.07 -21.27
CA SER A 64 -11.06 21.42 -21.69
C SER A 64 -12.01 21.96 -22.75
N LEU A 65 -12.61 23.13 -22.50
CA LEU A 65 -13.51 23.83 -23.40
C LEU A 65 -12.92 25.21 -23.74
N PRO A 66 -11.98 25.30 -24.71
CA PRO A 66 -11.22 26.52 -24.98
C PRO A 66 -12.08 27.65 -25.54
N ASP A 67 -13.10 27.31 -26.32
CA ASP A 67 -14.01 28.29 -26.95
C ASP A 67 -15.02 28.89 -25.97
N TRP A 68 -15.16 28.32 -24.76
CA TRP A 68 -16.05 28.83 -23.73
C TRP A 68 -15.40 29.99 -22.97
N THR A 69 -16.03 31.17 -23.02
CA THR A 69 -15.51 32.43 -22.47
C THR A 69 -16.43 33.02 -21.38
N GLY A 70 -15.92 34.03 -20.65
CA GLY A 70 -16.60 34.69 -19.54
C GLY A 70 -16.25 34.13 -18.16
N THR A 71 -16.74 34.81 -17.11
CA THR A 71 -16.41 34.52 -15.70
C THR A 71 -16.73 33.09 -15.27
N ALA A 72 -17.80 32.50 -15.81
CA ALA A 72 -18.16 31.11 -15.55
C ALA A 72 -17.11 30.13 -16.11
N ALA A 73 -16.61 30.40 -17.32
CA ALA A 73 -15.57 29.59 -17.95
C ALA A 73 -14.24 29.69 -17.21
N GLU A 74 -13.88 30.88 -16.74
CA GLU A 74 -12.69 31.10 -15.89
C GLU A 74 -12.80 30.32 -14.57
N SER A 75 -13.95 30.41 -13.90
CA SER A 75 -14.22 29.67 -12.66
C SER A 75 -14.16 28.16 -12.87
N TYR A 76 -14.65 27.67 -14.00
CA TYR A 76 -14.57 26.27 -14.38
C TYR A 76 -13.14 25.81 -14.61
N ARG A 77 -12.34 26.56 -15.39
CA ARG A 77 -10.92 26.24 -15.63
C ARG A 77 -10.12 26.24 -14.33
N ALA A 78 -10.36 27.22 -13.45
CA ALA A 78 -9.73 27.27 -12.13
C ALA A 78 -10.06 26.02 -11.28
N ARG A 79 -11.30 25.52 -11.34
CA ARG A 79 -11.70 24.28 -10.66
C ARG A 79 -11.02 23.05 -11.27
N LEU A 80 -10.92 22.97 -12.60
CA LEU A 80 -10.19 21.88 -13.26
C LEU A 80 -8.71 21.87 -12.86
N ASP A 81 -8.07 23.04 -12.79
CA ASP A 81 -6.68 23.15 -12.39
C ASP A 81 -6.46 22.76 -10.92
N GLU A 82 -7.40 23.10 -10.04
CA GLU A 82 -7.35 22.65 -8.65
C GLU A 82 -7.48 21.13 -8.54
N LEU A 83 -8.41 20.52 -9.27
CA LEU A 83 -8.54 19.05 -9.32
C LEU A 83 -7.27 18.37 -9.83
N ARG A 84 -6.59 18.95 -10.83
CA ARG A 84 -5.29 18.45 -11.32
C ARG A 84 -4.21 18.52 -10.24
N LYS A 85 -4.11 19.63 -9.49
CA LYS A 85 -3.15 19.76 -8.37
C LYS A 85 -3.40 18.72 -7.28
N GLN A 86 -4.67 18.46 -6.96
CA GLN A 86 -5.06 17.44 -5.99
C GLN A 86 -4.71 16.02 -6.48
N SER A 87 -4.96 15.72 -7.76
CA SER A 87 -4.58 14.45 -8.40
C SER A 87 -3.06 14.21 -8.29
N LEU A 88 -2.24 15.23 -8.62
CA LEU A 88 -0.78 15.16 -8.51
C LEU A 88 -0.32 14.92 -7.06
N THR A 89 -0.89 15.65 -6.11
CA THR A 89 -0.57 15.49 -4.68
C THR A 89 -0.89 14.07 -4.19
N LEU A 90 -2.03 13.51 -4.62
CA LEU A 90 -2.44 12.15 -4.29
C LEU A 90 -1.49 11.12 -4.92
N ARG A 91 -1.09 11.32 -6.19
CA ARG A 91 -0.11 10.46 -6.87
C ARG A 91 1.22 10.42 -6.12
N ASP A 92 1.72 11.57 -5.67
CA ASP A 92 2.96 11.65 -4.89
C ASP A 92 2.85 10.92 -3.55
N SER A 93 1.71 11.07 -2.85
CA SER A 93 1.44 10.36 -1.59
C SER A 93 1.40 8.84 -1.77
N ILE A 94 0.77 8.35 -2.85
CA ILE A 94 0.74 6.92 -3.20
C ILE A 94 2.14 6.41 -3.50
N ASN A 95 2.92 7.15 -4.28
CA ASN A 95 4.30 6.79 -4.61
C ASN A 95 5.20 6.76 -3.36
N ALA A 96 5.03 7.71 -2.44
CA ALA A 96 5.71 7.69 -1.15
C ALA A 96 5.32 6.45 -0.32
N THR A 97 4.03 6.11 -0.29
CA THR A 97 3.51 4.91 0.40
C THR A 97 4.07 3.63 -0.23
N LEU A 98 4.19 3.56 -1.55
CA LEU A 98 4.78 2.42 -2.26
C LEU A 98 6.25 2.21 -1.86
N ARG A 99 7.02 3.29 -1.69
CA ARG A 99 8.43 3.19 -1.26
C ARG A 99 8.56 2.56 0.13
N LEU A 100 7.60 2.77 1.03
CA LEU A 100 7.61 2.14 2.36
C LEU A 100 7.51 0.61 2.29
N LEU A 101 6.78 0.06 1.31
CA LEU A 101 6.69 -1.39 1.12
C LEU A 101 8.04 -2.01 0.75
N TRP A 102 8.90 -1.24 0.07
CA TRP A 102 10.21 -1.71 -0.40
C TRP A 102 11.36 -1.29 0.53
N ALA A 103 11.11 -0.40 1.50
CA ALA A 103 12.08 0.03 2.51
C ALA A 103 12.36 -1.03 3.59
N VAL A 104 11.69 -2.18 3.56
CA VAL A 104 11.91 -3.28 4.51
C VAL A 104 13.24 -3.97 4.17
N GLY A 105 14.32 -3.53 4.84
CA GLY A 105 15.65 -4.12 4.74
C GLY A 105 16.83 -3.26 5.20
N THR A 106 16.62 -2.05 5.74
CA THR A 106 17.70 -1.14 6.18
C THR A 106 17.66 -0.81 7.68
N ALA A 107 17.26 -1.76 8.51
CA ALA A 107 17.36 -1.67 9.98
C ALA A 107 18.40 -2.67 10.49
#